data_AF-A0A239QWP8-F1
#
_entry.id   AF-A0A239QWP8-F1
#
_cell.length_a   1.000
_cell.length_b   1.000
_cell.length_c   1.000
_cell.angle_alpha   90.00
_cell.angle_beta   90.00
_cell.angle_gamma   90.00
#
_symmetry.space_group_name_H-M   'P 1'
#
loop_
_entity.id
_entity.type
_entity.pdbx_description
1 polymer ?
#
loop_
_entity_poly.entity_id
_entity_poly.type
_entity_poly.pdbx_seq_one_letter_code
_entity_poly.pdbx_strand_id
1 'polypeptide(L)'
;MTQQDYEAYLEKYAEKIAIIRQQAYELHQSVNQIYGDGLPYGYHLDMVVQGITDFGHLVCVREDDVLPLFFGGYFHDSIEDARLTYNDVMRMARCLLTEEQALMATEIVYALTNDKGRTRAERAGEKYYQGIRETSYAPFVKLCDRLANITYSCSSMDADNTRMKEVYKQEMPHFLSSINAHSDDQRLLVPQEVVLKLAECIIDDLEREEKNGKVWWHEY
;
A
#
# COMPACT_ATOMS: atom_id res chain seq x y z
N MET A 1 0.69 -16.85 -5.82
CA MET A 1 -0.31 -17.65 -6.58
C MET A 1 -0.21 -17.32 -8.07
N THR A 2 -0.89 -18.02 -8.98
CA THR A 2 -0.89 -17.57 -10.39
C THR A 2 -1.74 -16.31 -10.53
N GLN A 3 -1.43 -15.47 -11.53
CA GLN A 3 -2.24 -14.29 -11.83
C GLN A 3 -3.69 -14.67 -12.18
N GLN A 4 -3.87 -15.75 -12.93
CA GLN A 4 -5.20 -16.25 -13.31
C GLN A 4 -6.03 -16.70 -12.11
N ASP A 5 -5.42 -17.39 -11.14
CA ASP A 5 -6.12 -17.78 -9.91
C ASP A 5 -6.51 -16.52 -9.11
N TYR A 6 -5.61 -15.54 -9.02
CA TYR A 6 -5.87 -14.29 -8.32
C TYR A 6 -7.05 -13.54 -8.94
N GLU A 7 -7.05 -13.35 -10.26
CA GLU A 7 -8.15 -12.72 -11.01
C GLU A 7 -9.49 -13.42 -10.76
N ALA A 8 -9.50 -14.77 -10.76
CA ALA A 8 -10.70 -15.54 -10.43
C ALA A 8 -11.18 -15.30 -8.98
N TYR A 9 -10.27 -15.14 -8.02
CA TYR A 9 -10.63 -14.77 -6.65
C TYR A 9 -11.14 -13.34 -6.54
N LEU A 10 -10.60 -12.39 -7.33
CA LEU A 10 -11.12 -11.02 -7.39
C LEU A 10 -12.56 -10.99 -7.89
N GLU A 11 -12.87 -11.76 -8.93
CA GLU A 11 -14.25 -11.92 -9.43
C GLU A 11 -15.15 -12.54 -8.37
N LYS A 12 -14.70 -13.63 -7.73
CA LYS A 12 -15.43 -14.32 -6.66
C LYS A 12 -15.76 -13.39 -5.48
N TYR A 13 -14.82 -12.52 -5.11
CA TYR A 13 -14.94 -11.65 -3.95
C TYR A 13 -15.37 -10.21 -4.26
N ALA A 14 -15.69 -9.90 -5.51
CA ALA A 14 -15.98 -8.54 -5.98
C ALA A 14 -17.03 -7.81 -5.13
N GLU A 15 -18.13 -8.48 -4.78
CA GLU A 15 -19.19 -7.90 -3.93
C GLU A 15 -18.66 -7.55 -2.53
N LYS A 16 -17.89 -8.46 -1.92
CA LYS A 16 -17.34 -8.24 -0.58
C LYS A 16 -16.27 -7.14 -0.58
N ILE A 17 -15.43 -7.09 -1.61
CA ILE A 17 -14.46 -6.01 -1.82
C ILE A 17 -15.17 -4.66 -1.98
N ALA A 18 -16.30 -4.62 -2.72
CA ALA A 18 -17.10 -3.40 -2.86
C ALA A 18 -17.72 -2.94 -1.54
N ILE A 19 -18.14 -3.86 -0.67
CA ILE A 19 -18.63 -3.53 0.68
C ILE A 19 -17.49 -2.95 1.54
N ILE A 20 -16.31 -3.56 1.53
CA ILE A 20 -15.12 -3.05 2.25
C ILE A 20 -14.80 -1.63 1.78
N ARG A 21 -14.73 -1.41 0.46
CA ARG A 21 -14.49 -0.09 -0.14
C ARG A 21 -15.48 0.95 0.38
N GLN A 22 -16.77 0.63 0.31
CA GLN A 22 -17.81 1.58 0.69
C GLN A 22 -17.72 1.96 2.18
N GLN A 23 -17.42 1.00 3.07
CA GLN A 23 -17.23 1.29 4.49
C GLN A 23 -16.02 2.20 4.75
N ALA A 24 -14.91 1.97 4.05
CA ALA A 24 -13.74 2.83 4.18
C ALA A 24 -14.02 4.25 3.66
N TYR A 25 -14.77 4.38 2.56
CA TYR A 25 -15.15 5.68 2.00
C TYR A 25 -15.99 6.49 2.98
N GLU A 26 -17.03 5.86 3.53
CA GLU A 26 -17.91 6.49 4.52
C GLU A 26 -17.14 6.88 5.78
N LEU A 27 -16.20 6.04 6.21
CA LEU A 27 -15.34 6.31 7.36
C LEU A 27 -14.51 7.58 7.16
N HIS A 28 -13.74 7.68 6.08
CA HIS A 28 -12.90 8.85 5.81
C HIS A 28 -13.74 10.10 5.47
N GLN A 29 -14.90 9.92 4.84
CA GLN A 29 -15.85 11.01 4.62
C GLN A 29 -16.43 11.55 5.93
N SER A 30 -16.69 10.68 6.93
CA SER A 30 -17.28 11.08 8.22
C SER A 30 -16.38 12.03 9.03
N VAL A 31 -15.07 11.98 8.78
CA VAL A 31 -14.08 12.90 9.38
C VAL A 31 -13.68 14.05 8.45
N ASN A 32 -14.35 14.17 7.30
CA ASN A 32 -14.07 15.15 6.24
C ASN A 32 -12.62 15.11 5.74
N GLN A 33 -12.02 13.93 5.65
CA GLN A 33 -10.67 13.80 5.12
C GLN A 33 -10.69 14.00 3.59
N ILE A 34 -9.73 14.78 3.13
CA ILE A 34 -9.51 15.09 1.71
C ILE A 34 -8.10 14.65 1.30
N TYR A 35 -7.91 14.44 0.01
CA TYR A 35 -6.65 14.08 -0.61
C TYR A 35 -6.21 15.15 -1.59
N GLY A 36 -4.93 15.54 -1.54
CA GLY A 36 -4.34 16.56 -2.42
C GLY A 36 -5.17 17.85 -2.46
N ASP A 37 -5.50 18.29 -3.68
CA ASP A 37 -6.21 19.54 -3.96
C ASP A 37 -7.74 19.47 -3.73
N GLY A 38 -8.17 18.75 -2.69
CA GLY A 38 -9.57 18.68 -2.28
C GLY A 38 -10.37 17.49 -2.83
N LEU A 39 -9.70 16.45 -3.32
CA LEU A 39 -10.37 15.22 -3.71
C LEU A 39 -10.90 14.47 -2.47
N PRO A 40 -12.00 13.69 -2.58
CA PRO A 40 -12.39 12.78 -1.52
C PRO A 40 -11.25 11.78 -1.22
N TYR A 41 -11.01 11.48 0.06
CA TYR A 41 -9.91 10.58 0.42
C TYR A 41 -10.04 9.16 -0.16
N GLY A 42 -11.26 8.73 -0.47
CA GLY A 42 -11.50 7.48 -1.21
C GLY A 42 -10.70 7.36 -2.51
N TYR A 43 -10.39 8.48 -3.16
CA TYR A 43 -9.53 8.47 -4.36
C TYR A 43 -8.14 7.88 -4.09
N HIS A 44 -7.50 8.25 -2.96
CA HIS A 44 -6.23 7.66 -2.53
C HIS A 44 -6.40 6.16 -2.24
N LEU A 45 -7.45 5.78 -1.53
CA LEU A 45 -7.71 4.38 -1.19
C LEU A 45 -7.88 3.50 -2.44
N ASP A 46 -8.61 3.96 -3.47
CA ASP A 46 -8.73 3.27 -4.75
C ASP A 46 -7.36 3.14 -5.45
N MET A 47 -6.50 4.15 -5.39
CA MET A 47 -5.15 4.08 -5.96
C MET A 47 -4.27 3.03 -5.25
N VAL A 48 -4.34 2.94 -3.92
CA VAL A 48 -3.63 1.90 -3.15
C VAL A 48 -4.15 0.52 -3.54
N VAL A 49 -5.46 0.35 -3.59
CA VAL A 49 -6.10 -0.93 -3.92
C VAL A 49 -5.93 -1.31 -5.40
N GLN A 50 -5.73 -0.35 -6.30
CA GLN A 50 -5.32 -0.64 -7.67
C GLN A 50 -3.96 -1.35 -7.69
N GLY A 51 -2.99 -0.90 -6.88
CA GLY A 51 -1.72 -1.61 -6.72
C GLY A 51 -1.89 -3.04 -6.18
N ILE A 52 -2.80 -3.24 -5.24
CA ILE A 52 -3.15 -4.56 -4.72
C ILE A 52 -3.81 -5.45 -5.80
N THR A 53 -4.66 -4.86 -6.63
CA THR A 53 -5.33 -5.54 -7.74
C THR A 53 -4.33 -5.99 -8.79
N ASP A 54 -3.38 -5.12 -9.14
CA ASP A 54 -2.40 -5.39 -10.20
C ASP A 54 -1.33 -6.40 -9.75
N PHE A 55 -0.89 -6.33 -8.49
CA PHE A 55 0.31 -7.03 -8.03
C PHE A 55 0.09 -8.01 -6.88
N GLY A 56 -1.11 -8.11 -6.31
CA GLY A 56 -1.36 -8.96 -5.13
C GLY A 56 -1.09 -10.45 -5.37
N HIS A 57 -1.21 -10.93 -6.62
CA HIS A 57 -0.86 -12.30 -7.01
C HIS A 57 0.60 -12.69 -6.69
N LEU A 58 1.50 -11.70 -6.62
CA LEU A 58 2.92 -11.86 -6.29
C LEU A 58 3.16 -12.18 -4.82
N VAL A 59 2.26 -11.77 -3.91
CA VAL A 59 2.42 -11.95 -2.46
C VAL A 59 1.41 -12.91 -1.84
N CYS A 60 0.20 -13.01 -2.40
CA CYS A 60 -0.83 -13.93 -1.93
C CYS A 60 -0.38 -15.39 -2.12
N VAL A 61 -0.37 -16.14 -1.02
CA VAL A 61 0.05 -17.56 -1.00
C VAL A 61 -1.16 -18.46 -1.17
N ARG A 62 -2.32 -18.06 -0.62
CA ARG A 62 -3.59 -18.80 -0.67
C ARG A 62 -4.78 -17.85 -0.85
N GLU A 63 -5.91 -18.40 -1.25
CA GLU A 63 -7.16 -17.66 -1.45
C GLU A 63 -7.57 -16.85 -0.21
N ASP A 64 -7.42 -17.42 0.98
CA ASP A 64 -7.82 -16.78 2.24
C ASP A 64 -7.07 -15.48 2.54
N ASP A 65 -5.95 -15.21 1.87
CA ASP A 65 -5.15 -14.00 2.02
C ASP A 65 -5.74 -12.80 1.26
N VAL A 66 -6.57 -13.04 0.24
CA VAL A 66 -7.07 -12.01 -0.68
C VAL A 66 -7.91 -10.97 0.06
N LEU A 67 -8.94 -11.40 0.78
CA LEU A 67 -9.82 -10.46 1.48
C LEU A 67 -9.13 -9.63 2.57
N PRO A 68 -8.28 -10.21 3.45
CA PRO A 68 -7.46 -9.44 4.38
C PRO A 68 -6.59 -8.38 3.72
N LEU A 69 -6.00 -8.70 2.57
CA LEU A 69 -5.14 -7.77 1.84
C LEU A 69 -5.92 -6.55 1.33
N PHE A 70 -7.11 -6.77 0.74
CA PHE A 70 -7.99 -5.67 0.33
C PHE A 70 -8.51 -4.85 1.50
N PHE A 71 -8.87 -5.51 2.61
CA PHE A 71 -9.26 -4.80 3.84
C PHE A 71 -8.11 -3.93 4.34
N GLY A 72 -6.90 -4.48 4.44
CA GLY A 72 -5.69 -3.76 4.81
C GLY A 72 -5.45 -2.53 3.93
N GLY A 73 -5.58 -2.67 2.60
CA GLY A 73 -5.46 -1.56 1.65
C GLY A 73 -6.50 -0.46 1.87
N TYR A 74 -7.78 -0.80 2.02
CA TYR A 74 -8.82 0.22 2.24
C TYR A 74 -8.79 0.87 3.63
N PHE A 75 -8.31 0.16 4.65
CA PHE A 75 -8.33 0.63 6.03
C PHE A 75 -6.95 1.07 6.57
N HIS A 76 -5.88 1.06 5.76
CA HIS A 76 -4.51 1.31 6.26
C HIS A 76 -4.35 2.62 7.06
N ASP A 77 -5.05 3.68 6.66
CA ASP A 77 -5.00 5.00 7.34
C ASP A 77 -6.15 5.20 8.34
N SER A 78 -6.98 4.18 8.58
CA SER A 78 -8.19 4.34 9.40
C SER A 78 -7.93 4.65 10.88
N ILE A 79 -6.83 4.13 11.43
CA ILE A 79 -6.42 4.41 12.81
C ILE A 79 -5.74 5.79 12.89
N GLU A 80 -4.90 6.12 11.91
CA GLU A 80 -4.13 7.37 11.89
C GLU A 80 -5.04 8.59 11.65
N ASP A 81 -5.92 8.51 10.66
CA ASP A 81 -6.65 9.66 10.16
C ASP A 81 -8.17 9.60 10.36
N ALA A 82 -8.74 8.39 10.54
CA ALA A 82 -10.18 8.21 10.67
C ALA A 82 -10.66 7.82 12.07
N ARG A 83 -9.84 8.08 13.09
CA ARG A 83 -10.18 7.98 14.53
C ARG A 83 -10.59 6.58 14.99
N LEU A 84 -10.27 5.54 14.24
CA LEU A 84 -10.48 4.18 14.72
C LEU A 84 -9.40 3.77 15.72
N THR A 85 -9.76 2.88 16.64
CA THR A 85 -8.78 2.12 17.42
C THR A 85 -8.54 0.76 16.76
N TYR A 86 -7.46 0.07 17.15
CA TYR A 86 -7.23 -1.33 16.75
C TYR A 86 -8.48 -2.21 16.98
N ASN A 87 -9.16 -2.04 18.12
CA ASN A 87 -10.35 -2.82 18.46
C ASN A 87 -11.55 -2.49 17.58
N ASP A 88 -11.67 -1.26 17.09
CA ASP A 88 -12.73 -0.89 16.16
C ASP A 88 -12.48 -1.50 14.78
N VAL A 89 -11.24 -1.44 14.29
CA VAL A 89 -10.82 -2.11 13.04
C VAL A 89 -11.10 -3.62 13.12
N MET A 90 -10.67 -4.28 14.20
CA MET A 90 -10.91 -5.70 14.43
C MET A 90 -12.41 -6.03 14.45
N ARG A 91 -13.23 -5.18 15.10
CA ARG A 91 -14.69 -5.37 15.12
C ARG A 91 -15.28 -5.27 13.72
N MET A 92 -14.86 -4.30 12.92
CA MET A 92 -15.32 -4.13 11.54
C MET A 92 -14.88 -5.30 10.66
N ALA A 93 -13.63 -5.73 10.77
CA ALA A 93 -13.10 -6.88 10.02
C ALA A 93 -13.88 -8.17 10.32
N ARG A 94 -14.18 -8.46 11.59
CA ARG A 94 -14.99 -9.62 12.01
C ARG A 94 -16.42 -9.63 11.45
N CYS A 95 -16.97 -8.48 11.09
CA CYS A 95 -18.29 -8.42 10.45
C CYS A 95 -18.28 -8.91 8.99
N LEU A 96 -17.10 -8.92 8.35
CA LEU A 96 -16.96 -9.19 6.91
C LEU A 96 -16.14 -10.46 6.62
N LEU A 97 -15.24 -10.83 7.53
CA LEU A 97 -14.18 -11.82 7.37
C LEU A 97 -14.27 -12.94 8.42
N THR A 98 -13.60 -14.06 8.19
CA THR A 98 -13.40 -15.08 9.23
C THR A 98 -12.48 -14.54 10.34
N GLU A 99 -12.40 -15.23 11.49
CA GLU A 99 -11.56 -14.77 12.60
C GLU A 99 -10.06 -14.67 12.24
N GLU A 100 -9.51 -15.65 11.51
CA GLU A 100 -8.11 -15.63 11.05
C GLU A 100 -7.87 -14.47 10.06
N GLN A 101 -8.81 -14.28 9.13
CA GLN A 101 -8.76 -13.20 8.15
C GLN A 101 -8.89 -11.82 8.81
N ALA A 102 -9.78 -11.68 9.79
CA ALA A 102 -9.99 -10.45 10.52
C ALA A 102 -8.75 -10.05 11.33
N LEU A 103 -8.10 -11.02 11.98
CA LEU A 103 -6.83 -10.80 12.65
C LEU A 103 -5.76 -10.34 11.67
N MET A 104 -5.55 -11.06 10.56
CA MET A 104 -4.58 -10.70 9.54
C MET A 104 -4.82 -9.28 8.99
N ALA A 105 -6.06 -8.95 8.64
CA ALA A 105 -6.44 -7.64 8.14
C ALA A 105 -6.14 -6.52 9.15
N THR A 106 -6.46 -6.76 10.42
CA THR A 106 -6.25 -5.78 11.50
C THR A 106 -4.77 -5.57 11.77
N GLU A 107 -3.96 -6.63 11.76
CA GLU A 107 -2.50 -6.53 11.93
C GLU A 107 -1.86 -5.72 10.80
N ILE A 108 -2.30 -5.89 9.54
CA ILE A 108 -1.84 -5.08 8.42
C ILE A 108 -2.12 -3.59 8.69
N VAL A 109 -3.36 -3.23 9.04
CA VAL A 109 -3.74 -1.84 9.33
C VAL A 109 -2.91 -1.27 10.49
N TYR A 110 -2.73 -2.06 11.55
CA TYR A 110 -1.98 -1.63 12.72
C TYR A 110 -0.50 -1.41 12.40
N ALA A 111 0.13 -2.30 11.64
CA ALA A 111 1.52 -2.18 11.23
C ALA A 111 1.76 -0.95 10.35
N LEU A 112 0.75 -0.50 9.59
CA LEU A 112 0.85 0.67 8.72
C LEU A 112 0.55 1.99 9.41
N THR A 113 0.01 1.95 10.64
CA THR A 113 -0.29 3.14 11.44
C THR A 113 1.01 3.75 12.00
N ASN A 114 1.27 5.02 11.69
CA ASN A 114 2.49 5.68 12.15
C ASN A 114 2.57 5.85 13.67
N ASP A 115 3.80 5.94 14.18
CA ASP A 115 4.06 6.37 15.55
C ASP A 115 3.70 7.85 15.74
N LYS A 116 3.46 8.24 17.00
CA LYS A 116 3.27 9.66 17.35
C LYS A 116 4.59 10.42 17.20
N GLY A 117 4.61 11.43 16.34
CA GLY A 117 5.78 12.24 16.07
C GLY A 117 5.43 13.63 15.50
N ARG A 118 6.31 14.61 15.73
CA ARG A 118 6.17 15.98 15.20
C ARG A 118 6.55 16.07 13.73
N THR A 119 7.50 15.25 13.30
CA THR A 119 8.01 15.21 11.92
C THR A 119 7.71 13.85 11.28
N ARG A 120 7.78 13.78 9.94
CA ARG A 120 7.62 12.50 9.21
C ARG A 120 8.64 11.46 9.66
N ALA A 121 9.88 11.87 9.89
CA ALA A 121 10.94 10.99 10.39
C ALA A 121 10.68 10.50 11.83
N GLU A 122 10.09 11.34 12.68
CA GLU A 122 9.67 10.91 14.03
C GLU A 122 8.49 9.93 13.99
N ARG A 123 7.58 10.10 13.03
CA ARG A 123 6.41 9.22 12.82
C ARG A 123 6.77 7.87 12.19
N ALA A 124 7.78 7.86 11.32
CA ALA A 124 8.29 6.67 10.63
C ALA A 124 9.67 6.26 11.18
N GLY A 125 9.73 5.97 12.48
CA GLY A 125 10.95 5.52 13.15
C GLY A 125 11.27 4.04 12.96
N GLU A 126 12.34 3.57 13.61
CA GLU A 126 12.79 2.17 13.52
C GLU A 126 11.71 1.17 13.94
N LYS A 127 10.96 1.47 15.02
CA LYS A 127 9.90 0.59 15.52
C LYS A 127 8.75 0.44 14.53
N TYR A 128 8.35 1.54 13.90
CA TYR A 128 7.33 1.55 12.87
C TYR A 128 7.72 0.62 11.70
N TYR A 129 8.93 0.80 11.15
CA TYR A 129 9.40 -0.04 10.06
C TYR A 129 9.67 -1.49 10.47
N GLN A 130 10.09 -1.73 11.71
CA GLN A 130 10.19 -3.09 12.26
C GLN A 130 8.82 -3.78 12.25
N GLY A 131 7.76 -3.10 12.72
CA GLY A 131 6.39 -3.64 12.70
C GLY A 131 5.92 -4.00 11.29
N ILE A 132 6.26 -3.18 10.29
CA ILE A 132 5.99 -3.47 8.88
C ILE A 132 6.72 -4.75 8.44
N ARG A 133 8.02 -4.88 8.73
CA ARG A 133 8.83 -6.04 8.33
C ARG A 133 8.43 -7.35 9.01
N GLU A 134 7.80 -7.27 10.18
CA GLU A 134 7.38 -8.44 10.96
C GLU A 134 5.93 -8.87 10.68
N THR A 135 5.17 -8.05 9.97
CA THR A 135 3.74 -8.29 9.71
C THR A 135 3.53 -8.77 8.28
N SER A 136 2.92 -9.95 8.11
CA SER A 136 2.58 -10.47 6.78
C SER A 136 1.77 -9.46 5.96
N TYR A 137 2.16 -9.29 4.71
CA TYR A 137 1.61 -8.41 3.68
C TYR A 137 1.76 -6.90 3.94
N ALA A 138 2.15 -6.47 5.14
CA ALA A 138 2.36 -5.05 5.45
C ALA A 138 3.44 -4.39 4.56
N PRO A 139 4.60 -5.01 4.24
CA PRO A 139 5.57 -4.41 3.33
C PRO A 139 4.98 -4.09 1.96
N PHE A 140 4.18 -5.01 1.42
CA PHE A 140 3.52 -4.85 0.13
C PHE A 140 2.45 -3.77 0.15
N VAL A 141 1.56 -3.74 1.15
CA VAL A 141 0.54 -2.67 1.25
C VAL A 141 1.21 -1.31 1.40
N LYS A 142 2.30 -1.22 2.18
CA LYS A 142 3.04 0.04 2.33
C LYS A 142 3.72 0.48 1.02
N LEU A 143 4.17 -0.48 0.22
CA LEU A 143 4.70 -0.23 -1.12
C LEU A 143 3.61 0.29 -2.07
N CYS A 144 2.40 -0.27 -2.02
CA CYS A 144 1.24 0.21 -2.78
C CYS A 144 0.80 1.62 -2.35
N ASP A 145 0.78 1.92 -1.05
CA ASP A 145 0.57 3.28 -0.52
C ASP A 145 1.60 4.28 -1.08
N ARG A 146 2.88 3.89 -1.07
CA ARG A 146 3.93 4.72 -1.67
C ARG A 146 3.73 4.91 -3.18
N LEU A 147 3.29 3.87 -3.90
CA LEU A 147 3.00 3.94 -5.34
C LEU A 147 1.85 4.88 -5.66
N ALA A 148 0.76 4.82 -4.89
CA ALA A 148 -0.36 5.74 -5.03
C ALA A 148 0.09 7.20 -4.87
N ASN A 149 0.81 7.49 -3.79
CA ASN A 149 1.30 8.83 -3.49
C ASN A 149 2.24 9.40 -4.56
N ILE A 150 3.15 8.58 -5.07
CA ILE A 150 4.08 8.99 -6.13
C ILE A 150 3.34 9.17 -7.45
N THR A 151 2.46 8.24 -7.82
CA THR A 151 1.69 8.32 -9.07
C THR A 151 0.85 9.60 -9.10
N TYR A 152 0.18 9.93 -7.99
CA TYR A 152 -0.57 11.17 -7.87
C TYR A 152 0.35 12.39 -8.04
N SER A 153 1.46 12.43 -7.30
CA SER A 153 2.43 13.53 -7.36
C SER A 153 3.11 13.70 -8.72
N CYS A 154 3.10 12.68 -9.59
CA CYS A 154 3.68 12.74 -10.94
C CYS A 154 2.63 13.03 -12.02
N SER A 155 1.33 12.98 -11.70
CA SER A 155 0.25 13.12 -12.68
C SER A 155 -0.11 14.55 -13.05
N SER A 156 0.36 15.54 -12.29
CA SER A 156 0.05 16.98 -12.45
C SER A 156 1.33 17.83 -12.52
N MET A 157 1.38 18.77 -13.47
CA MET A 157 2.54 19.65 -13.71
C MET A 157 2.52 20.92 -12.84
N ASP A 158 2.12 20.81 -11.57
CA ASP A 158 2.15 21.94 -10.63
C ASP A 158 3.46 21.97 -9.82
N ALA A 159 3.90 23.15 -9.43
CA ALA A 159 5.18 23.34 -8.74
C ALA A 159 5.32 22.54 -7.43
N ASP A 160 4.21 22.33 -6.72
CA ASP A 160 4.18 21.49 -5.50
C ASP A 160 4.39 19.99 -5.81
N ASN A 161 3.89 19.53 -6.95
CA ASN A 161 4.01 18.15 -7.42
C ASN A 161 5.45 17.84 -7.88
N THR A 162 6.11 18.78 -8.57
CA THR A 162 7.55 18.69 -8.88
C THR A 162 8.41 18.59 -7.62
N ARG A 163 8.10 19.36 -6.57
CA ARG A 163 8.82 19.29 -5.29
C ARG A 163 8.60 17.95 -4.59
N MET A 164 7.36 17.45 -4.56
CA MET A 164 7.05 16.16 -3.93
C MET A 164 7.73 15.00 -4.65
N LYS A 165 7.81 15.04 -5.97
CA LYS A 165 8.56 14.07 -6.78
C LYS A 165 10.03 13.98 -6.37
N GLU A 166 10.71 15.11 -6.19
CA GLU A 166 12.11 15.14 -5.74
C GLU A 166 12.28 14.62 -4.30
N VAL A 167 11.35 14.92 -3.40
CA VAL A 167 11.33 14.35 -2.04
C VAL A 167 11.23 12.82 -2.12
N TYR A 168 10.31 12.30 -2.93
CA TYR A 168 10.13 10.86 -3.11
C TYR A 168 11.35 10.18 -3.71
N LYS A 169 12.02 10.83 -4.67
CA LYS A 169 13.27 10.35 -5.26
C LYS A 169 14.38 10.21 -4.22
N GLN A 170 14.53 11.20 -3.35
CA GLN A 170 15.55 11.21 -2.30
C GLN A 170 15.26 10.18 -1.19
N GLU A 171 13.99 10.00 -0.82
CA GLU A 171 13.58 9.07 0.23
C GLU A 171 13.61 7.59 -0.23
N MET A 172 13.53 7.32 -1.54
CA MET A 172 13.30 5.98 -2.08
C MET A 172 14.29 4.91 -1.59
N PRO A 173 15.63 5.12 -1.63
CA PRO A 173 16.57 4.10 -1.19
C PRO A 173 16.35 3.71 0.28
N HIS A 174 16.18 4.72 1.14
CA HIS A 174 15.92 4.50 2.57
C HIS A 174 14.58 3.82 2.79
N PHE A 175 13.52 4.27 2.09
CA PHE A 175 12.18 3.69 2.20
C PHE A 175 12.18 2.21 1.84
N LEU A 176 12.72 1.83 0.68
CA LEU A 176 12.78 0.43 0.23
C LEU A 176 13.59 -0.44 1.19
N SER A 177 14.74 0.06 1.65
CA SER A 177 15.54 -0.64 2.66
C SER A 177 14.78 -0.81 3.98
N SER A 178 13.95 0.16 4.37
CA SER A 178 13.25 0.14 5.66
C SER A 178 12.07 -0.84 5.68
N ILE A 179 11.36 -1.01 4.55
CA ILE A 179 10.22 -1.94 4.48
C ILE A 179 10.62 -3.37 4.14
N ASN A 180 11.85 -3.60 3.66
CA ASN A 180 12.31 -4.91 3.23
C ASN A 180 12.64 -5.81 4.44
N ALA A 181 11.91 -6.91 4.59
CA ALA A 181 12.12 -7.87 5.68
C ALA A 181 13.36 -8.77 5.49
N HIS A 182 14.00 -8.75 4.30
CA HIS A 182 15.08 -9.66 3.91
C HIS A 182 14.74 -11.14 4.18
N SER A 183 13.49 -11.51 3.88
CA SER A 183 12.92 -12.83 4.14
C SER A 183 12.54 -13.53 2.83
N ASP A 184 12.66 -14.85 2.82
CA ASP A 184 12.16 -15.71 1.74
C ASP A 184 10.65 -16.00 1.86
N ASP A 185 9.99 -15.52 2.93
CA ASP A 185 8.54 -15.63 3.07
C ASP A 185 7.84 -14.72 2.05
N GLN A 186 7.11 -15.34 1.12
CA GLN A 186 6.37 -14.66 0.06
C GLN A 186 5.45 -13.54 0.58
N ARG A 187 4.94 -13.70 1.80
CA ARG A 187 4.02 -12.75 2.43
C ARG A 187 4.72 -11.48 2.92
N LEU A 188 6.04 -11.50 3.06
CA LEU A 188 6.86 -10.36 3.52
C LEU A 188 7.62 -9.68 2.37
N LEU A 189 7.33 -10.07 1.12
CA LEU A 189 8.04 -9.55 -0.04
C LEU A 189 7.74 -8.07 -0.31
N VAL A 190 8.75 -7.43 -0.88
CA VAL A 190 8.67 -6.14 -1.58
C VAL A 190 8.85 -6.48 -3.07
N PRO A 191 7.77 -6.68 -3.84
CA PRO A 191 7.88 -7.21 -5.20
C PRO A 191 8.61 -6.24 -6.15
N GLN A 192 9.54 -6.76 -6.93
CA GLN A 192 10.39 -5.96 -7.81
C GLN A 192 9.55 -5.23 -8.89
N GLU A 193 8.48 -5.84 -9.36
CA GLU A 193 7.56 -5.29 -10.35
C GLU A 193 6.94 -3.97 -9.88
N VAL A 194 6.58 -3.88 -8.59
CA VAL A 194 6.03 -2.65 -8.00
C VAL A 194 7.12 -1.61 -7.79
N VAL A 195 8.33 -2.03 -7.39
CA VAL A 195 9.51 -1.15 -7.28
C VAL A 195 9.87 -0.53 -8.63
N LEU A 196 9.82 -1.31 -9.71
CA LEU A 196 10.03 -0.81 -11.07
C LEU A 196 8.93 0.19 -11.45
N LYS A 197 7.67 -0.08 -11.10
CA LYS A 197 6.57 0.86 -11.37
C LYS A 197 6.74 2.18 -10.64
N LEU A 198 7.21 2.14 -9.39
CA LEU A 198 7.58 3.33 -8.62
C LEU A 198 8.71 4.12 -9.29
N ALA A 199 9.76 3.44 -9.76
CA ALA A 199 10.89 4.07 -10.43
C ALA A 199 10.48 4.74 -11.74
N GLU A 200 9.60 4.10 -12.54
CA GLU A 200 9.04 4.68 -13.77
C GLU A 200 8.33 6.02 -13.53
N CYS A 201 7.66 6.20 -12.39
CA CYS A 201 6.98 7.46 -12.08
C CYS A 201 7.96 8.59 -11.73
N ILE A 202 9.06 8.26 -11.03
CA ILE A 202 9.99 9.26 -10.48
C ILE A 202 11.08 9.67 -11.47
N ILE A 203 11.48 8.78 -12.36
CA ILE A 203 12.56 9.02 -13.32
C ILE A 203 11.91 9.51 -14.62
N ASP A 204 11.87 10.83 -14.83
CA ASP A 204 11.25 11.48 -16.01
C ASP A 204 11.82 11.03 -17.37
N ASP A 205 13.05 10.53 -17.39
CA ASP A 205 13.70 10.03 -18.59
C ASP A 205 14.44 8.74 -18.25
N LEU A 206 13.83 7.62 -18.60
CA LEU A 206 14.60 6.42 -18.85
C LEU A 206 15.45 6.67 -20.10
N GLU A 207 16.72 7.01 -19.91
CA GLU A 207 17.74 6.55 -20.86
C GLU A 207 17.71 5.01 -20.84
N ARG A 208 16.79 4.44 -21.65
CA ARG A 208 16.72 3.01 -21.93
C ARG A 208 17.99 2.63 -22.68
N GLU A 209 19.03 2.18 -22.00
CA GLU A 209 20.05 1.36 -22.65
C GLU A 209 19.55 -0.09 -22.73
N GLU A 210 19.00 -0.48 -23.89
CA GLU A 210 18.90 -1.89 -24.24
C GLU A 210 20.29 -2.42 -24.59
N LYS A 211 20.86 -3.28 -23.74
CA LYS A 211 22.02 -4.13 -24.08
C LYS A 211 21.56 -5.58 -24.23
N ASN A 212 21.69 -6.13 -25.43
CA ASN A 212 21.44 -7.54 -25.75
C ASN A 212 20.03 -8.05 -25.35
N GLY A 213 18.99 -7.23 -25.53
CA GLY A 213 17.60 -7.62 -25.22
C GLY A 213 17.32 -7.85 -23.74
N LYS A 214 18.18 -7.34 -22.84
CA LYS A 214 17.95 -7.29 -21.39
C LYS A 214 18.04 -5.84 -20.91
N VAL A 215 17.02 -5.43 -20.17
CA VAL A 215 16.95 -4.11 -19.53
C VAL A 215 17.79 -4.17 -18.25
N TRP A 216 18.73 -3.24 -18.11
CA TRP A 216 19.55 -3.07 -16.92
C TRP A 216 19.30 -1.68 -16.34
N TRP A 217 19.12 -1.60 -15.03
CA TRP A 217 18.96 -0.34 -14.29
C TRP A 217 20.28 -0.07 -13.58
N HIS A 218 20.95 1.04 -13.91
CA HIS A 218 22.15 1.44 -13.20
C HIS A 218 21.76 1.93 -11.80
N GLU A 219 22.20 1.18 -10.79
CA GLU A 219 22.14 1.48 -9.35
C GLU A 219 20.74 1.60 -8.73
N TYR A 220 20.05 0.46 -8.61
CA TYR A 220 19.29 0.07 -7.42
C TYR A 220 19.51 -1.42 -7.16
#